data_AF-A0A538HGG3-F1
#
_entry.id   AF-A0A538HGG3-F1
#
_cell.length_a   1.000
_cell.length_b   1.000
_cell.length_c   1.000
_cell.angle_alpha   90.00
_cell.angle_beta   90.00
_cell.angle_gamma   90.00
#
_symmetry.space_group_name_H-M   'P 1'
#
loop_
_entity.id
_entity.type
_entity.pdbx_description
1 polymer ?
#
loop_
_entity_poly.entity_id
_entity_poly.type
_entity_poly.pdbx_seq_one_letter_code
_entity_poly.pdbx_strand_id
1 'polypeptide(L)'
;VFYKVLLPLIAPGLVTTGLLAFIAAWNEFLYALSFTNTPDKHTVPVAITQFVGKSGSTFQVPWGQIMAATVIVTVPLIVATLVLQRRILAGLTAGAVKG
;
A
#
# COMPACT_ATOMS: atom_id res chain seq x y z
N VAL A 1 3.79 21.64 -24.18
CA VAL A 1 2.45 21.87 -23.59
C VAL A 1 2.11 20.84 -22.51
N PHE A 2 2.12 19.53 -22.80
CA PHE A 2 1.76 18.46 -21.86
C PHE A 2 2.47 18.54 -20.48
N TYR A 3 3.79 18.41 -20.43
CA TYR A 3 4.54 18.36 -19.16
C TYR A 3 4.56 19.67 -18.35
N LYS A 4 4.39 20.82 -19.01
CA LYS A 4 4.52 22.14 -18.35
C LYS A 4 3.19 22.75 -17.94
N VAL A 5 2.08 22.35 -18.56
CA VAL A 5 0.76 22.96 -18.34
C VAL A 5 -0.24 21.92 -17.87
N LEU A 6 -0.38 20.82 -18.63
CA LEU A 6 -1.41 19.82 -18.37
C LEU A 6 -1.06 18.92 -17.17
N LEU A 7 0.19 18.44 -17.13
CA LEU A 7 0.68 17.54 -16.07
C LEU A 7 0.61 18.15 -14.65
N PRO A 8 1.07 19.39 -14.37
CA PRO A 8 0.91 19.99 -13.04
C PRO A 8 -0.55 20.27 -12.68
N LEU A 9 -1.41 20.55 -13.67
CA LEU A 9 -2.84 20.78 -13.45
C LEU A 9 -3.56 19.52 -12.99
N ILE A 10 -3.24 18.36 -13.58
CA ILE A 10 -3.83 17.07 -13.21
C ILE A 10 -3.05 16.33 -12.11
N ALA A 11 -1.87 16.81 -11.72
CA ALA A 11 -1.00 16.16 -10.74
C ALA A 11 -1.71 15.80 -9.42
N PRO A 12 -2.56 16.66 -8.81
CA PRO A 12 -3.27 16.29 -7.59
C PRO A 12 -4.20 15.08 -7.78
N GLY A 13 -4.88 15.00 -8.93
CA GLY A 13 -5.74 13.88 -9.28
C GLY A 13 -4.94 12.60 -9.58
N LEU A 14 -3.78 12.72 -10.22
CA LEU A 14 -2.90 11.57 -10.44
C LEU A 14 -2.36 11.00 -9.13
N VAL A 15 -2.06 11.86 -8.15
CA VAL A 15 -1.59 11.39 -6.84
C VAL A 15 -2.69 10.64 -6.09
N THR A 16 -3.94 11.11 -6.11
CA THR A 16 -5.05 10.40 -5.45
C THR A 16 -5.34 9.06 -6.13
N THR A 17 -5.44 9.03 -7.46
CA THR A 17 -5.64 7.78 -8.21
C THR A 17 -4.47 6.81 -8.00
N GLY A 18 -3.23 7.31 -8.03
CA GLY A 18 -2.04 6.51 -7.77
C GLY A 18 -2.00 5.93 -6.35
N LEU A 19 -2.44 6.70 -5.35
CA LEU A 19 -2.56 6.21 -3.98
C LEU A 19 -3.61 5.10 -3.86
N LEU A 20 -4.78 5.27 -4.46
CA LEU A 20 -5.82 4.24 -4.47
C LEU A 20 -5.34 2.97 -5.18
N ALA A 21 -4.64 3.11 -6.31
CA ALA A 21 -4.04 1.99 -7.02
C ALA A 21 -2.97 1.28 -6.17
N PHE A 22 -2.13 2.03 -5.45
CA PHE A 22 -1.16 1.47 -4.52
C PHE A 22 -1.82 0.69 -3.39
N ILE A 23 -2.86 1.25 -2.75
CA ILE A 23 -3.61 0.57 -1.69
C ILE A 23 -4.25 -0.71 -2.21
N ALA A 24 -4.83 -0.68 -3.41
CA ALA A 24 -5.43 -1.86 -4.02
C ALA A 24 -4.37 -2.94 -4.30
N ALA A 25 -3.26 -2.57 -4.93
CA ALA A 25 -2.18 -3.51 -5.26
C ALA A 25 -1.48 -4.07 -4.02
N TRP A 26 -1.33 -3.28 -2.95
CA TRP A 26 -0.70 -3.73 -1.70
C TRP A 26 -1.55 -4.73 -0.93
N ASN A 27 -2.88 -4.57 -0.97
CA ASN A 27 -3.83 -5.47 -0.30
C ASN A 27 -4.23 -6.68 -1.16
N GLU A 28 -3.76 -6.75 -2.40
CA GLU A 28 -4.16 -7.79 -3.32
C GLU A 28 -3.63 -9.16 -2.87
N PHE A 29 -4.56 -10.08 -2.62
CA PHE A 29 -4.29 -11.40 -2.08
C PHE A 29 -4.49 -12.51 -3.10
N LEU A 30 -5.57 -12.48 -3.89
CA LEU A 30 -5.95 -13.58 -4.77
C LEU A 30 -4.98 -13.74 -5.93
N TYR A 31 -4.61 -12.63 -6.58
CA TYR A 31 -3.63 -12.68 -7.66
C TYR A 31 -2.25 -13.10 -7.15
N ALA A 32 -1.85 -12.59 -5.98
CA ALA A 32 -0.58 -12.97 -5.37
C ALA A 32 -0.55 -14.46 -5.03
N LEU A 33 -1.58 -14.99 -4.37
CA LEU A 33 -1.65 -16.41 -4.04
C LEU A 33 -1.64 -17.30 -5.28
N SER A 34 -2.28 -16.87 -6.37
CA SER A 34 -2.41 -17.67 -7.59
C SER A 34 -1.13 -17.67 -8.43
N PHE A 35 -0.39 -16.57 -8.46
CA PHE A 35 0.78 -16.40 -9.34
C PHE A 35 2.13 -16.54 -8.62
N THR A 36 2.16 -16.44 -7.28
CA THR A 36 3.39 -16.58 -6.50
C THR A 36 3.43 -17.96 -5.86
N ASN A 37 3.99 -18.94 -6.59
CA ASN A 37 4.12 -20.33 -6.13
C ASN A 37 5.43 -20.62 -5.38
N THR A 38 6.36 -19.65 -5.35
CA THR A 38 7.65 -19.77 -4.66
C THR A 38 7.67 -18.88 -3.42
N PRO A 39 8.08 -19.39 -2.24
CA PRO A 39 8.07 -18.65 -0.98
C PRO A 39 8.75 -17.27 -1.05
N ASP A 40 9.85 -17.17 -1.80
CA ASP A 40 10.63 -15.92 -1.93
C ASP A 40 9.94 -14.82 -2.75
N LYS A 41 8.81 -15.16 -3.40
CA LYS A 41 8.01 -14.22 -4.20
C LYS A 41 6.66 -13.93 -3.58
N HIS A 42 6.36 -14.47 -2.40
CA HIS A 42 5.08 -14.23 -1.76
C HIS A 42 4.95 -12.77 -1.37
N THR A 43 3.80 -12.20 -1.72
CA THR A 43 3.45 -10.88 -1.21
C THR A 43 3.14 -10.98 0.27
N VAL A 44 3.20 -9.83 0.92
CA VAL A 44 3.00 -9.70 2.36
C VAL A 44 1.68 -10.34 2.86
N PRO A 45 0.50 -10.12 2.23
CA PRO A 45 -0.73 -10.81 2.63
C PRO A 45 -0.65 -12.34 2.54
N VAL A 46 0.03 -12.87 1.51
CA VAL A 46 0.21 -14.32 1.32
C VAL A 46 1.19 -14.89 2.36
N ALA A 47 2.24 -14.15 2.72
CA ALA A 47 3.19 -14.58 3.74
C ALA A 47 2.54 -14.72 5.13
N ILE A 48 1.59 -13.84 5.48
CA ILE A 48 0.89 -13.89 6.77
C ILE A 48 0.09 -15.18 6.94
N THR A 49 -0.57 -15.67 5.88
CA THR A 49 -1.36 -16.91 5.96
C THR A 49 -0.48 -18.14 6.19
N GLN A 50 0.81 -18.07 5.83
CA GLN A 50 1.76 -19.14 6.09
C GLN A 50 2.15 -19.28 7.57
N PHE A 51 1.94 -18.26 8.41
CA PHE A 51 2.22 -18.38 9.85
C PHE A 51 1.35 -19.45 10.51
N VAL A 52 0.12 -19.66 10.01
CA VAL A 52 -0.79 -20.69 10.50
C VAL A 52 -0.30 -22.10 10.10
N GLY A 53 0.26 -22.25 8.89
CA GLY A 53 0.72 -23.54 8.37
C GLY A 53 2.11 -23.98 8.85
N LYS A 54 3.00 -23.04 9.20
CA LYS A 54 4.39 -23.33 9.60
C LYS A 54 4.57 -23.65 11.09
N SER A 55 3.58 -23.37 11.94
CA SER A 55 3.75 -23.40 13.40
C SER A 55 3.78 -24.80 14.03
N GLY A 56 3.80 -25.88 13.26
CA GLY A 56 4.01 -27.27 13.74
C GLY A 56 2.87 -27.87 14.59
N SER A 57 2.00 -27.04 15.14
CA SER A 57 0.82 -27.42 15.91
C SER A 57 -0.44 -26.84 15.27
N THR A 58 -1.18 -27.67 14.53
CA THR A 58 -2.46 -27.34 13.87
C THR A 58 -3.50 -26.75 14.82
N PHE A 59 -3.29 -26.86 16.14
CA PHE A 59 -4.18 -26.39 17.20
C PHE A 59 -3.73 -25.09 17.90
N GLN A 60 -2.54 -24.55 17.60
CA GLN A 60 -2.09 -23.26 18.15
C GLN A 60 -1.87 -22.26 17.02
N VAL A 61 -2.85 -21.38 16.83
CA VAL A 61 -2.71 -20.24 15.92
C VAL A 61 -1.82 -19.19 16.60
N PRO A 62 -0.67 -18.80 16.00
CA PRO A 62 0.25 -17.85 16.61
C PRO A 62 -0.25 -16.41 16.44
N TRP A 63 -1.33 -16.05 17.14
CA TRP A 63 -1.97 -14.73 17.07
C TRP A 63 -0.98 -13.58 17.31
N GLY A 64 -0.04 -13.73 18.23
CA GLY A 64 0.98 -12.72 18.50
C GLY A 64 1.85 -12.41 17.27
N GLN A 65 2.28 -13.44 16.53
CA GLN A 65 3.10 -13.27 15.32
C GLN A 65 2.27 -12.66 14.18
N ILE A 66 1.02 -13.10 14.03
CA ILE A 66 0.09 -12.58 13.00
C ILE A 66 -0.19 -11.09 13.25
N MET A 67 -0.47 -10.70 14.49
CA MET A 67 -0.74 -9.30 14.86
C MET A 67 0.51 -8.44 14.69
N ALA A 68 1.69 -8.91 15.12
CA ALA A 68 2.95 -8.19 14.92
C ALA A 68 3.26 -7.99 13.44
N ALA A 69 3.09 -9.04 12.62
CA ALA A 69 3.22 -8.94 11.17
C ALA A 69 2.23 -7.91 10.60
N THR A 70 0.95 -7.97 10.97
CA THR A 70 -0.08 -7.04 10.48
C THR A 70 0.26 -5.57 10.79
N VAL A 71 0.80 -5.28 11.97
CA VAL A 71 1.26 -3.93 12.34
C VAL A 71 2.39 -3.47 11.43
N ILE A 72 3.44 -4.30 11.26
CA ILE A 72 4.59 -4.00 10.40
C ILE A 72 4.13 -3.73 8.96
N VAL A 73 3.15 -4.47 8.48
CA VAL A 73 2.60 -4.38 7.13
C VAL A 73 1.76 -3.14 6.89
N THR A 74 1.12 -2.63 7.94
CA THR A 74 0.31 -1.42 7.87
C THR A 74 1.19 -0.15 7.84
N VAL A 75 2.39 -0.20 8.43
CA VAL A 75 3.30 0.96 8.50
C VAL A 75 3.66 1.54 7.12
N PRO A 76 4.10 0.77 6.11
CA PRO A 76 4.40 1.28 4.77
C PRO A 76 3.21 2.00 4.12
N LEU A 77 1.99 1.48 4.29
CA LEU A 77 0.78 2.11 3.79
C LEU A 77 0.56 3.48 4.41
N ILE A 78 0.69 3.58 5.74
CA ILE A 78 0.57 4.85 6.47
C ILE A 78 1.66 5.84 6.02
N VAL A 79 2.90 5.39 5.86
CA VAL A 79 3.99 6.26 5.41
C VAL A 79 3.72 6.77 3.98
N ALA A 80 3.31 5.90 3.06
CA ALA A 80 2.99 6.27 1.69
C ALA A 80 1.82 7.26 1.61
N THR A 81 0.74 7.03 2.36
CA THR A 81 -0.42 7.94 2.40
C THR A 81 -0.02 9.30 2.94
N LEU A 82 0.73 9.37 4.04
CA LEU A 82 1.17 10.64 4.64
C LEU A 82 2.09 11.44 3.72
N VAL A 83 3.05 10.79 3.06
CA VAL A 83 3.97 11.46 2.12
C VAL A 83 3.21 12.02 0.91
N LEU A 84 2.30 11.24 0.33
CA LEU A 84 1.54 11.64 -0.85
C LEU A 84 0.49 12.71 -0.52
N GLN A 85 -0.20 12.61 0.61
CA GLN A 85 -1.15 13.62 1.09
C GLN A 85 -0.47 14.97 1.34
N ARG A 86 0.73 15.00 1.95
CA ARG A 86 1.48 16.26 2.16
C ARG A 86 1.76 17.00 0.85
N ARG A 87 2.07 16.28 -0.24
CA ARG A 87 2.31 16.88 -1.56
C ARG A 87 1.04 17.45 -2.18
N ILE A 88 -0.11 16.79 -1.98
CA ILE A 88 -1.41 17.30 -2.45
C ILE A 88 -1.78 18.60 -1.73
N LEU A 89 -1.63 18.66 -0.41
CA LEU A 89 -1.97 19.85 0.40
C LEU A 89 -1.09 21.06 0.05
N ALA A 90 0.20 20.85 -0.22
CA ALA A 90 1.10 21.92 -0.67
C ALA A 90 0.72 22.49 -2.05
N GLY A 91 0.21 21.65 -2.96
CA GLY A 91 -0.24 22.08 -4.29
C GLY A 91 -1.57 22.84 -4.28
N LEU A 92 -2.52 22.42 -3.44
CA LEU A 92 -3.82 23.09 -3.27
C LEU A 92 -3.69 24.49 -2.66
N THR A 93 -2.82 24.65 -1.66
CA THR A 93 -2.60 25.94 -0.99
C THR A 93 -1.85 26.92 -1.89
N ALA A 94 -0.92 26.48 -2.73
CA ALA A 94 -0.23 27.36 -3.68
C ALA A 94 -1.15 27.95 -4.77
N GLY A 95 -2.23 27.23 -5.12
CA GLY A 95 -3.26 27.71 -6.06
C GLY A 95 -4.30 28.65 -5.44
N ALA A 96 -4.59 28.50 -4.14
CA ALA A 96 -5.60 29.28 -3.42
C ALA A 96 -5.17 30.72 -3.09
N VAL A 97 -3.86 31.01 -3.07
CA VAL A 97 -3.31 32.33 -2.66
C VAL A 97 -3.08 33.27 -3.86
N LYS A 98 -3.41 32.83 -5.09
CA LYS A 98 -3.34 33.67 -6.31
C LYS A 98 -4.70 34.24 -6.74
N GLY A 99 -5.73 34.12 -5.89
CA GLY A 99 -6.98 34.88 -5.98
C GLY A 99 -6.92 36.12 -5.11
#